data_AF-A0AAU6IN59-F1
#
_entry.id   AF-A0AAU6IN59-F1
#
_cell.length_a   1.000
_cell.length_b   1.000
_cell.length_c   1.000
_cell.angle_alpha   90.00
_cell.angle_beta   90.00
_cell.angle_gamma   90.00
#
_symmetry.space_group_name_H-M   'P 1'
#
loop_
_entity.id
_entity.type
_entity.pdbx_description
1 polymer ?
#
loop_
_entity_poly.entity_id
_entity_poly.type
_entity_poly.pdbx_seq_one_letter_code
_entity_poly.pdbx_strand_id
1 'polypeptide(L)'
;MPIITDIIASRLPLAEEEIGPRHPGALYQNATGAYEVLVLVTDPSEAAQLLRCDSARWAVIVRDVLRADGEPFVTGAVWTSEDRLVRPGRAADAFAPAA
;
A
#
# COMPACT_ATOMS: atom_id res chain seq x y z
N MET A 1 -0.81 -33.67 -20.52
CA MET A 1 -0.37 -32.33 -20.95
C MET A 1 -1.51 -31.36 -20.71
N PRO A 2 -1.46 -30.49 -19.69
CA PRO A 2 -2.37 -29.36 -19.65
C PRO A 2 -1.57 -28.05 -19.69
N ILE A 3 -1.80 -27.28 -20.74
CA ILE A 3 -1.51 -25.84 -20.79
C ILE A 3 -2.76 -25.18 -20.19
N ILE A 4 -2.72 -24.85 -18.90
CA ILE A 4 -3.76 -24.02 -18.28
C ILE A 4 -3.21 -22.60 -18.25
N THR A 5 -3.50 -21.88 -19.33
CA THR A 5 -3.36 -20.43 -19.42
C THR A 5 -4.56 -19.80 -18.69
N ASP A 6 -4.51 -19.76 -17.36
CA ASP A 6 -5.52 -19.07 -16.54
C ASP A 6 -4.86 -18.32 -15.37
N ILE A 7 -3.82 -17.53 -15.68
CA ILE A 7 -3.09 -16.68 -14.71
C ILE A 7 -3.23 -15.21 -15.12
N ILE A 8 -4.45 -14.72 -15.42
CA ILE A 8 -4.60 -13.30 -15.78
C ILE A 8 -5.49 -12.49 -14.83
N ALA A 9 -6.43 -13.02 -14.02
CA ALA A 9 -7.42 -12.09 -13.43
C ALA A 9 -7.95 -12.35 -12.01
N SER A 10 -7.14 -12.89 -11.08
CA SER A 10 -7.58 -13.03 -9.67
C SER A 10 -6.84 -12.15 -8.67
N ARG A 11 -6.12 -11.11 -9.12
CA ARG A 11 -5.16 -10.34 -8.30
C ARG A 11 -5.67 -9.03 -7.66
N LEU A 12 -6.91 -8.62 -7.90
CA LEU A 12 -7.32 -7.22 -7.65
C LEU A 12 -8.07 -6.96 -6.32
N PRO A 13 -9.08 -7.74 -5.88
CA PRO A 13 -9.88 -7.33 -4.72
C PRO A 13 -9.17 -7.50 -3.37
N LEU A 14 -8.47 -8.63 -3.19
CA LEU A 14 -7.87 -8.96 -1.89
C LEU A 14 -6.73 -8.00 -1.53
N ALA A 15 -5.91 -7.62 -2.51
CA ALA A 15 -4.82 -6.67 -2.31
C ALA A 15 -5.36 -5.27 -1.99
N GLU A 16 -6.44 -4.83 -2.62
CA GLU A 16 -7.06 -3.52 -2.33
C GLU A 16 -7.66 -3.49 -0.91
N GLU A 17 -8.33 -4.56 -0.47
CA GLU A 17 -8.82 -4.68 0.91
C GLU A 17 -7.67 -4.69 1.93
N GLU A 18 -6.59 -5.41 1.63
CA GLU A 18 -5.40 -5.47 2.49
C GLU A 18 -4.64 -4.14 2.53
N ILE A 19 -4.56 -3.40 1.42
CA ILE A 19 -3.93 -2.08 1.37
C ILE A 19 -4.82 -1.05 2.08
N GLY A 20 -6.14 -1.17 1.96
CA GLY A 20 -7.08 -0.17 2.45
C GLY A 20 -6.88 1.20 1.79
N PRO A 21 -7.21 2.32 2.45
CA PRO A 21 -7.15 3.67 1.86
C PRO A 21 -5.72 4.24 1.75
N ARG A 22 -4.67 3.41 1.79
CA ARG A 22 -3.26 3.81 1.80
C ARG A 22 -2.73 4.17 0.41
N HIS A 23 -3.24 5.26 -0.15
CA HIS A 23 -2.67 5.90 -1.33
C HIS A 23 -1.60 6.94 -0.96
N PRO A 24 -0.66 7.28 -1.87
CA PRO A 24 0.31 8.35 -1.64
C PRO A 24 -0.32 9.65 -1.13
N GLY A 25 0.28 10.20 -0.08
CA GLY A 25 -0.22 11.35 0.66
C GLY A 25 -1.30 11.05 1.69
N ALA A 26 -1.76 9.80 1.85
CA ALA A 26 -2.72 9.46 2.90
C ALA A 26 -2.05 9.59 4.27
N LEU A 27 -2.79 10.11 5.25
CA LEU A 27 -2.40 10.10 6.65
C LEU A 27 -3.31 9.13 7.39
N TYR A 28 -2.75 8.13 8.05
CA TYR A 28 -3.50 7.24 8.93
C TYR A 28 -2.86 7.18 10.31
N GLN A 29 -3.65 6.79 11.30
CA GLN A 29 -3.19 6.63 12.68
C GLN A 29 -3.67 5.29 13.22
N ASN A 30 -2.88 4.69 14.10
CA ASN A 30 -3.26 3.54 14.91
C ASN A 30 -2.60 3.65 16.29
N ALA A 31 -2.68 2.57 17.09
CA ALA A 31 -2.12 2.58 18.44
C ALA A 31 -0.58 2.79 18.48
N THR A 32 0.13 2.51 17.38
CA THR A 32 1.59 2.62 17.30
C THR A 32 2.05 4.02 16.88
N GLY A 33 1.27 4.76 16.10
CA GLY A 33 1.67 6.09 15.64
C GLY A 33 0.73 6.70 14.59
N ALA A 34 1.21 7.78 13.96
CA ALA A 34 0.57 8.41 12.82
C ALA A 34 1.54 8.43 11.64
N TYR A 35 1.06 7.97 10.48
CA TYR A 35 1.90 7.66 9.35
C TYR A 35 1.38 8.35 8.09
N GLU A 36 2.28 9.03 7.39
CA GLU A 36 2.05 9.50 6.04
C GLU A 36 2.53 8.44 5.05
N VAL A 37 1.65 8.07 4.13
CA VAL A 37 1.98 7.19 3.00
C VAL A 37 2.75 8.00 1.97
N LEU A 38 3.98 7.59 1.67
CA LEU A 38 4.81 8.25 0.67
C LEU A 38 4.65 7.54 -0.69
N VAL A 39 4.70 6.21 -0.69
CA VAL A 39 4.67 5.39 -1.90
C VAL A 39 3.82 4.15 -1.64
N LEU A 40 3.03 3.76 -2.64
CA LEU A 40 2.37 2.47 -2.72
C LEU A 40 3.00 1.69 -3.88
N VAL A 41 3.55 0.51 -3.60
CA VAL A 41 4.15 -0.40 -4.57
C VAL A 41 3.21 -1.59 -4.75
N THR A 42 2.70 -1.78 -5.96
CA THR A 42 1.80 -2.90 -6.31
C THR A 42 2.42 -3.90 -7.30
N ASP A 43 3.66 -3.65 -7.75
CA ASP A 43 4.45 -4.68 -8.42
C ASP A 43 4.91 -5.72 -7.39
N PRO A 44 4.51 -7.00 -7.52
CA PRO A 44 4.83 -8.02 -6.52
C PRO A 44 6.32 -8.34 -6.43
N SER A 45 7.08 -8.21 -7.52
CA SER A 45 8.52 -8.47 -7.52
C SER A 45 9.28 -7.37 -6.81
N GLU A 46 8.87 -6.11 -6.98
CA GLU A 46 9.42 -4.98 -6.23
C GLU A 46 9.03 -5.05 -4.74
N ALA A 47 7.75 -5.32 -4.45
CA ALA A 47 7.27 -5.49 -3.08
C ALA A 47 8.00 -6.62 -2.33
N ALA A 48 8.20 -7.78 -2.98
CA ALA A 48 8.94 -8.90 -2.41
C ALA A 48 10.39 -8.55 -2.08
N GLN A 49 11.05 -7.76 -2.93
CA GLN A 49 12.41 -7.28 -2.68
C GLN A 49 12.47 -6.31 -1.49
N LEU A 50 11.56 -5.32 -1.46
CA LEU A 50 11.50 -4.32 -0.39
C LEU A 50 11.22 -4.93 0.98
N LEU A 51 10.27 -5.88 1.04
CA LEU A 51 9.86 -6.55 2.27
C LEU A 51 10.73 -7.77 2.61
N ARG A 52 11.60 -8.21 1.68
CA ARG A 52 12.35 -9.47 1.76
C ARG A 52 11.42 -10.66 2.04
N CYS A 53 10.30 -10.70 1.33
CA CYS A 53 9.24 -11.70 1.48
C CYS A 53 8.67 -12.09 0.11
N ASP A 54 8.98 -13.29 -0.38
CA ASP A 54 8.57 -13.77 -1.72
C ASP A 54 7.05 -13.84 -1.93
N SER A 55 6.30 -13.92 -0.82
CA SER A 55 4.83 -13.94 -0.84
C SER A 55 4.22 -12.54 -0.93
N ALA A 56 4.99 -11.46 -0.67
CA ALA A 56 4.48 -10.10 -0.69
C ALA A 56 3.93 -9.74 -2.08
N ARG A 57 2.75 -9.13 -2.09
CA ARG A 57 2.07 -8.69 -3.31
C ARG A 57 2.06 -7.19 -3.48
N TRP A 58 2.26 -6.47 -2.38
CA TRP A 58 2.27 -5.02 -2.30
C TRP A 58 3.16 -4.59 -1.13
N ALA A 59 3.59 -3.34 -1.14
CA ALA A 59 4.31 -2.72 -0.04
C ALA A 59 3.94 -1.23 0.04
N VAL A 60 3.97 -0.66 1.24
CA VAL A 60 3.77 0.77 1.47
C VAL A 60 5.01 1.33 2.12
N ILE A 61 5.51 2.45 1.59
CA ILE A 61 6.56 3.22 2.25
C ILE A 61 5.87 4.33 3.04
N VAL A 62 6.10 4.37 4.34
CA VAL A 62 5.48 5.33 5.25
C VAL A 62 6.54 6.12 6.01
N ARG A 63 6.16 7.31 6.48
CA ARG A 63 6.92 8.10 7.44
C ARG A 63 6.07 8.33 8.69
N ASP A 64 6.63 8.08 9.86
CA ASP A 64 6.03 8.47 11.14
C ASP A 64 6.06 10.00 11.27
N VAL A 65 4.89 10.64 11.28
CA VAL A 65 4.78 12.11 11.35
C VAL A 65 4.83 12.64 12.78
N LEU A 66 4.76 11.77 13.79
CA LEU A 66 4.93 12.16 15.19
C LEU A 66 6.40 12.35 15.54
N ARG A 67 7.31 11.78 14.74
CA ARG A 67 8.76 11.96 14.85
C ARG A 67 9.22 12.97 13.83
N ALA A 68 9.78 14.09 14.28
CA ALA A 68 10.26 15.17 13.41
C ALA A 68 11.36 14.69 12.44
N ASP A 69 12.13 13.69 12.86
CA ASP A 69 13.23 13.03 12.14
C ASP A 69 12.89 11.57 11.76
N GLY A 70 11.59 11.24 11.67
CA GLY A 70 11.14 9.90 11.29
C GLY A 70 11.62 9.54 9.89
N GLU A 71 12.58 8.63 9.80
CA GLU A 71 13.02 8.07 8.52
C GLU A 71 11.92 7.21 7.88
N PRO A 72 11.75 7.26 6.55
CA PRO A 72 10.81 6.40 5.87
C PRO A 72 11.14 4.92 6.05
N PHE A 73 10.11 4.08 6.20
CA PHE A 73 10.27 2.64 6.26
C PHE A 73 9.18 1.91 5.48
N VAL A 74 9.49 0.68 5.07
CA VAL A 74 8.58 -0.17 4.30
C VAL A 74 7.70 -0.98 5.26
N THR A 75 6.41 -1.09 4.96
CA THR A 75 5.47 -1.96 5.65
C THR A 75 4.58 -2.72 4.67
N GLY A 76 4.30 -3.98 5.01
CA GLY A 76 3.31 -4.84 4.37
C GLY A 76 2.17 -5.20 5.32
N ALA A 77 1.98 -4.43 6.39
CA ALA A 77 0.96 -4.71 7.40
C ALA A 77 -0.45 -4.47 6.84
N VAL A 78 -1.29 -5.50 6.86
CA VAL A 78 -2.68 -5.44 6.38
C VAL A 78 -3.46 -4.34 7.08
N TRP A 79 -4.29 -3.61 6.34
CA TRP A 79 -5.20 -2.61 6.87
C TRP A 79 -6.28 -3.28 7.71
N THR A 80 -6.50 -2.76 8.91
CA THR A 80 -7.48 -3.32 9.86
C THR A 80 -8.41 -2.25 10.38
N SER A 81 -9.40 -2.66 11.19
CA SER A 81 -10.27 -1.75 11.92
C SER A 81 -9.54 -0.91 12.97
N GLU A 82 -8.30 -1.25 13.34
CA GLU A 82 -7.47 -0.46 14.24
C GLU A 82 -6.78 0.72 13.52
N ASP A 83 -6.70 0.67 12.20
CA ASP A 83 -6.17 1.74 11.38
C ASP A 83 -7.26 2.75 11.05
N ARG A 84 -7.02 4.01 11.38
CA ARG A 84 -7.95 5.11 11.15
C ARG A 84 -7.37 6.08 10.14
N LEU A 85 -8.04 6.24 9.00
CA LEU A 85 -7.72 7.28 8.04
C LEU A 85 -8.02 8.65 8.64
N VAL A 86 -7.02 9.53 8.63
CA VAL A 86 -7.11 10.93 9.10
C VAL A 86 -7.27 11.87 7.92
N ARG A 87 -6.51 11.64 6.84
CA ARG A 87 -6.56 12.42 5.60
C ARG A 87 -6.41 11.48 4.41
N PRO A 88 -7.29 11.56 3.39
CA PRO A 88 -7.13 10.74 2.20
C PRO A 88 -5.88 11.14 1.41
N GLY A 89 -5.24 10.13 0.82
CA GLY A 89 -4.21 10.32 -0.17
C GLY A 89 -4.81 10.61 -1.54
N ARG A 90 -3.97 10.98 -2.49
CA ARG A 90 -4.41 11.14 -3.88
C ARG A 90 -4.46 9.75 -4.50
N ALA A 91 -5.67 9.22 -4.68
CA ALA A 91 -5.87 8.05 -5.53
C ALA A 91 -5.34 8.38 -6.95
N ALA A 92 -4.75 7.40 -7.62
CA ALA A 92 -4.24 7.57 -8.98
C ALA A 92 -5.35 8.01 -9.96
N ASP A 93 -6.62 7.81 -9.62
CA ASP A 93 -7.81 8.20 -10.40
C ASP A 93 -8.10 9.71 -10.45
N ALA A 94 -7.28 10.56 -9.83
CA ALA A 94 -7.34 12.00 -10.05
C ALA A 94 -6.63 12.46 -11.35
N PHE A 95 -6.27 11.53 -12.24
CA PHE A 95 -5.94 11.83 -13.64
C PHE A 95 -7.25 11.86 -14.46
N ALA A 96 -7.97 12.98 -14.38
CA ALA A 96 -8.92 13.31 -15.44
C ALA A 96 -8.10 13.50 -16.73
N PRO A 97 -8.38 12.79 -17.84
CA PRO A 97 -7.77 13.15 -19.11
C PRO A 97 -8.20 14.59 -19.42
N ALA A 98 -7.22 15.47 -19.64
CA ALA A 98 -7.51 16.78 -20.19
C ALA A 98 -8.24 16.57 -21.52
N ALA A 99 -9.47 17.11 -21.61
CA ALA A 99 -10.30 17.11 -22.80
C ALA A 99 -9.74 18.03 -23.89
#